data_AF-A0A534IEU2-F1
#
_entry.id   AF-A0A534IEU2-F1
#
_cell.length_a   1.000
_cell.length_b   1.000
_cell.length_c   1.000
_cell.angle_alpha   90.00
_cell.angle_beta   90.00
_cell.angle_gamma   90.00
#
_symmetry.space_group_name_H-M   'P 1'
#
loop_
_entity.id
_entity.type
_entity.pdbx_description
1 polymer ?
#
loop_
_entity_poly.entity_id
_entity_poly.type
_entity_poly.pdbx_seq_one_letter_code
_entity_poly.pdbx_strand_id
1 'polypeptide(L)'
;MEATLQVPTTGGIVLVDERKPELSYRLLEERAKQRRAVLCVTREPPERVARRHPMWGAEHYWLIGGNGGRSVSPTKLDALQRLVDAFIREHPSGAVLIDGIELLMVMNS
;
A
#
# COMPACT_ATOMS: atom_id res chain seq x y z
N MET A 1 13.86 13.94 -18.87
CA MET A 1 14.48 14.17 -17.55
C MET A 1 14.01 13.06 -16.64
N GLU A 2 14.87 12.11 -16.26
CA GLU A 2 14.52 11.12 -15.25
C GLU A 2 14.53 11.81 -13.89
N ALA A 3 13.36 12.00 -13.29
CA ALA A 3 13.27 12.41 -11.90
C ALA A 3 13.70 11.22 -11.04
N THR A 4 14.82 11.33 -10.34
CA THR A 4 15.19 10.35 -9.32
C THR A 4 14.19 10.46 -8.17
N LEU A 5 13.45 9.38 -7.90
CA LEU A 5 12.52 9.34 -6.78
C LEU A 5 13.32 9.44 -5.47
N GLN A 6 13.19 10.55 -4.77
CA GLN A 6 13.84 10.73 -3.48
C GLN A 6 13.00 10.08 -2.39
N VAL A 7 13.37 8.85 -2.02
CA VAL A 7 12.74 8.14 -0.90
C VAL A 7 13.31 8.71 0.41
N PRO A 8 12.48 9.21 1.33
CA PRO A 8 12.93 9.70 2.62
C PRO A 8 13.74 8.63 3.38
N THR A 9 14.85 9.06 3.97
CA THR A 9 15.68 8.23 4.85
C THR A 9 15.11 8.13 6.27
N THR A 10 14.22 9.06 6.64
CA THR A 10 13.39 9.08 7.86
C THR A 10 11.91 8.85 7.51
N GLY A 11 11.01 8.88 8.51
CA GLY A 11 9.57 8.83 8.25
C GLY A 11 9.14 9.89 7.22
N GLY A 12 8.28 9.49 6.27
CA GLY A 12 7.83 10.36 5.19
C GLY A 12 6.84 9.65 4.25
N ILE A 13 6.29 10.42 3.32
CA ILE A 13 5.31 9.96 2.33
C ILE A 13 5.90 10.22 0.94
N VAL A 14 5.75 9.25 0.05
CA VAL A 14 6.19 9.35 -1.34
C VAL A 14 5.00 9.08 -2.25
N LEU A 15 4.75 9.98 -3.20
CA LEU A 15 3.81 9.75 -4.28
C LEU A 15 4.59 9.30 -5.51
N VAL A 16 4.21 8.16 -6.09
CA VAL A 16 4.82 7.62 -7.31
C VAL A 16 3.78 7.64 -8.41
N ASP A 17 4.02 8.44 -9.45
CA ASP A 17 3.16 8.51 -10.63
C ASP A 17 3.60 7.44 -11.63
N GLU A 18 2.79 6.38 -11.77
CA GLU A 18 3.07 5.24 -12.65
C GLU A 18 1.80 4.76 -13.35
N ARG A 19 1.93 4.31 -14.61
CA ARG A 19 0.81 3.62 -15.31
C ARG A 19 0.49 2.25 -14.72
N LYS A 20 1.52 1.55 -14.22
CA LYS A 20 1.44 0.30 -13.49
C LYS A 20 2.32 0.45 -12.25
N PRO A 21 1.85 0.09 -11.04
CA PRO A 21 2.54 0.37 -9.77
C PRO A 21 3.76 -0.55 -9.51
N GLU A 22 4.59 -0.82 -10.53
CA GLU A 22 5.69 -1.78 -10.46
C GLU A 22 6.88 -1.25 -9.65
N LEU A 23 7.19 0.06 -9.68
CA LEU A 23 8.18 0.64 -8.78
C LEU A 23 7.65 0.65 -7.35
N SER A 24 6.39 1.04 -7.16
CA SER A 24 5.74 1.10 -5.86
C SER A 24 5.75 -0.25 -5.13
N TYR A 25 5.42 -1.35 -5.81
CA TYR A 25 5.53 -2.69 -5.23
C TYR A 25 6.98 -3.07 -4.91
N ARG A 26 7.93 -2.78 -5.81
CA ARG A 26 9.37 -3.06 -5.57
C ARG A 26 9.90 -2.30 -4.35
N LEU A 27 9.51 -1.04 -4.18
CA LEU A 27 9.89 -0.26 -2.99
C LEU A 27 9.38 -0.92 -1.70
N LEU A 28 8.14 -1.42 -1.71
CA LEU A 28 7.57 -2.12 -0.57
C LEU A 28 8.26 -3.47 -0.32
N GLU A 29 8.57 -4.23 -1.37
CA GLU A 29 9.34 -5.48 -1.28
C GLU A 29 10.70 -5.27 -0.63
N GLU A 30 11.43 -4.21 -0.99
CA GLU A 30 12.72 -3.90 -0.37
C GLU A 30 12.58 -3.63 1.13
N ARG A 31 11.47 -3.03 1.58
CA ARG A 31 11.18 -2.88 3.02
C ARG A 31 10.90 -4.23 3.68
N ALA A 32 10.15 -5.10 3.02
CA ALA A 32 9.89 -6.46 3.51
C ALA A 32 11.20 -7.28 3.63
N LYS A 33 12.11 -7.19 2.65
CA LYS A 33 13.43 -7.84 2.67
C LYS A 33 14.30 -7.35 3.82
N GLN A 34 14.16 -6.09 4.21
CA GLN A 34 14.78 -5.49 5.39
C GLN A 34 14.10 -5.91 6.72
N ARG A 35 13.20 -6.91 6.69
CA ARG A 35 12.41 -7.39 7.83
C ARG A 35 11.57 -6.30 8.50
N ARG A 36 11.18 -5.27 7.74
CA ARG A 36 10.19 -4.29 8.21
C ARG A 36 8.80 -4.87 7.97
N ALA A 37 7.87 -4.60 8.89
CA ALA A 37 6.47 -4.88 8.65
C ALA A 37 5.99 -4.07 7.43
N VAL A 38 5.17 -4.67 6.58
CA VAL A 38 4.61 -3.99 5.41
C VAL A 38 3.11 -4.21 5.32
N LEU A 39 2.40 -3.12 4.99
CA LEU A 39 0.98 -3.11 4.67
C LEU A 39 0.80 -2.75 3.20
N CYS A 40 0.12 -3.61 2.45
CA CYS A 40 -0.16 -3.44 1.04
C CYS A 40 -1.67 -3.30 0.83
N VAL A 41 -2.14 -2.08 0.56
CA VAL A 41 -3.48 -1.81 0.08
C VAL A 41 -3.42 -1.71 -1.45
N THR A 42 -4.21 -2.53 -2.15
CA THR A 42 -4.09 -2.71 -3.61
C THR A 42 -5.44 -2.77 -4.30
N ARG A 43 -5.51 -2.36 -5.57
CA ARG A 43 -6.70 -2.58 -6.43
C ARG A 43 -6.77 -3.99 -7.01
N GLU A 44 -5.66 -4.73 -7.03
CA GLU A 44 -5.61 -6.10 -7.53
C GLU A 44 -5.89 -7.12 -6.41
N PRO A 45 -6.42 -8.32 -6.72
CA PRO A 45 -6.59 -9.38 -5.72
C PRO A 45 -5.27 -9.68 -4.97
N PRO A 46 -5.28 -9.73 -3.62
CA PRO A 46 -4.08 -9.94 -2.81
C PRO A 46 -3.24 -11.15 -3.21
N GLU A 47 -3.89 -12.26 -3.59
CA GLU A 47 -3.21 -13.50 -3.99
C GLU A 47 -2.41 -13.31 -5.29
N ARG A 48 -2.91 -12.45 -6.18
CA ARG A 48 -2.24 -12.12 -7.44
C ARG A 48 -1.06 -11.18 -7.20
N VAL A 49 -1.21 -10.21 -6.30
CA VAL A 49 -0.10 -9.32 -5.89
C VAL A 49 0.98 -10.13 -5.21
N ALA A 50 0.64 -10.94 -4.20
CA ALA A 50 1.61 -11.74 -3.44
C ALA A 50 2.39 -12.73 -4.33
N ARG A 51 1.79 -13.24 -5.40
CA ARG A 51 2.50 -14.10 -6.37
C ARG A 51 3.50 -13.32 -7.24
N ARG A 52 3.17 -12.08 -7.63
CA ARG A 52 4.05 -11.25 -8.46
C ARG A 52 5.15 -10.56 -7.64
N HIS A 53 4.80 -10.19 -6.42
CA HIS A 53 5.59 -9.38 -5.49
C HIS A 53 5.64 -10.10 -4.13
N PRO A 54 6.55 -11.08 -3.97
CA PRO A 54 6.61 -11.89 -2.75
C PRO A 54 7.11 -11.03 -1.57
N MET A 55 6.22 -10.76 -0.63
CA MET A 55 6.48 -9.97 0.57
C MET A 55 6.11 -10.80 1.81
N TRP A 56 7.08 -11.56 2.32
CA TRP A 56 6.82 -12.49 3.43
C TRP A 56 6.37 -11.74 4.70
N GLY A 57 5.25 -12.18 5.29
CA GLY A 57 4.67 -11.56 6.48
C GLY A 57 3.93 -10.24 6.21
N ALA A 58 3.72 -9.87 4.95
CA ALA A 58 2.96 -8.68 4.59
C ALA A 58 1.47 -8.81 4.95
N GLU A 59 0.90 -7.70 5.43
CA GLU A 59 -0.54 -7.54 5.50
C GLU A 59 -1.05 -7.02 4.17
N HIS A 60 -1.93 -7.78 3.52
CA HIS A 60 -2.56 -7.36 2.26
C HIS A 60 -4.03 -7.07 2.46
N TYR A 61 -4.49 -5.94 1.92
CA TYR A 61 -5.88 -5.53 1.87
C TYR A 61 -6.29 -5.18 0.45
N TRP A 62 -7.43 -5.73 0.01
CA TRP A 62 -7.99 -5.43 -1.30
C TRP A 62 -8.90 -4.21 -1.24
N LEU A 63 -8.60 -3.19 -2.04
CA LEU A 63 -9.39 -1.96 -2.17
C LEU A 63 -10.58 -2.17 -3.12
N ILE A 64 -11.67 -2.75 -2.61
CA ILE A 64 -12.88 -3.07 -3.38
C ILE A 64 -14.17 -2.81 -2.60
N GLY A 65 -15.24 -2.49 -3.32
CA GLY A 65 -16.59 -2.43 -2.74
C GLY A 65 -17.19 -3.84 -2.57
N GLY A 66 -17.22 -4.34 -1.35
CA GLY A 66 -17.84 -5.63 -1.03
C GLY A 66 -17.59 -6.07 0.42
N ASN A 67 -18.30 -7.11 0.86
CA ASN A 67 -18.04 -7.77 2.13
C ASN A 67 -17.32 -9.10 1.86
N GLY A 68 -16.04 -9.20 2.23
CA GLY A 68 -15.30 -10.45 2.18
C GLY A 68 -13.81 -10.29 2.44
N GLY A 69 -13.25 -11.14 3.30
CA GLY A 69 -11.81 -11.25 3.56
C GLY A 69 -11.14 -9.97 4.08
N ARG A 70 -9.82 -9.87 3.88
CA ARG A 70 -9.04 -8.63 4.10
C ARG A 70 -9.30 -7.67 2.94
N SER A 71 -10.38 -6.92 3.02
CA SER A 71 -10.73 -5.86 2.05
C SER A 71 -11.07 -4.56 2.77
N VAL A 72 -10.90 -3.45 2.05
CA VAL A 72 -11.29 -2.11 2.48
C VAL A 72 -12.08 -1.46 1.35
N SER A 73 -13.24 -0.91 1.69
CA SER A 73 -14.09 -0.26 0.69
C SER A 73 -13.52 1.11 0.32
N PRO A 74 -13.38 1.42 -0.98
CA PRO A 74 -12.83 2.71 -1.41
C PRO A 74 -13.72 3.90 -1.05
N THR A 75 -15.03 3.71 -0.81
CA THR A 75 -15.95 4.77 -0.33
C THR A 75 -15.96 4.91 1.20
N LYS A 76 -15.17 4.11 1.92
CA LYS A 76 -15.09 4.15 3.39
C LYS A 76 -13.71 4.64 3.82
N LEU A 77 -13.40 5.89 3.51
CA LEU A 77 -12.09 6.49 3.77
C LEU A 77 -11.68 6.38 5.26
N ASP A 78 -12.64 6.55 6.18
CA ASP A 78 -12.41 6.38 7.62
C ASP A 78 -11.90 4.98 7.99
N ALA A 79 -12.34 3.93 7.28
CA ALA A 79 -11.90 2.56 7.53
C ALA A 79 -10.45 2.36 7.05
N LEU A 80 -10.10 2.91 5.88
CA LEU A 80 -8.73 2.92 5.38
C LEU A 80 -7.80 3.70 6.31
N GLN A 81 -8.23 4.88 6.76
CA GLN A 81 -7.47 5.69 7.71
C GLN A 81 -7.20 4.91 9.00
N ARG A 82 -8.24 4.31 9.62
CA ARG A 82 -8.07 3.51 10.84
C ARG A 82 -7.12 2.33 10.65
N LEU A 83 -7.18 1.67 9.50
CA LEU A 83 -6.28 0.57 9.15
C LEU A 83 -4.82 1.03 9.10
N VAL A 84 -4.54 2.09 8.35
CA VAL A 84 -3.18 2.65 8.21
C VAL A 84 -2.66 3.16 9.55
N ASP A 85 -3.50 3.87 10.31
CA ASP A 85 -3.16 4.41 11.62
C ASP A 85 -2.84 3.30 12.64
N ALA A 86 -3.62 2.22 12.64
CA ALA A 86 -3.37 1.07 13.52
C ALA A 86 -2.02 0.42 13.18
N PHE A 87 -1.78 0.17 11.89
CA PHE A 87 -0.54 -0.44 11.41
C PHE A 87 0.69 0.40 11.77
N ILE A 88 0.68 1.72 11.51
CA ILE A 88 1.83 2.59 11.80
C ILE A 88 2.09 2.69 13.31
N ARG A 89 1.04 2.68 14.15
CA ARG A 89 1.21 2.66 15.61
C ARG A 89 1.85 1.38 16.12
N GLU A 90 1.47 0.23 15.56
CA GLU A 90 2.04 -1.07 15.92
C GLU A 90 3.45 -1.27 15.33
N HIS A 91 3.73 -0.63 14.20
CA HIS A 91 4.98 -0.75 13.47
C HIS A 91 5.60 0.62 13.14
N PRO A 92 6.29 1.28 14.10
CA PRO A 92 6.87 2.61 13.90
C PRO A 92 7.93 2.71 12.78
N SER A 93 8.48 1.58 12.33
CA SER A 93 9.39 1.49 11.18
C SER A 93 8.81 0.67 10.03
N GLY A 94 7.49 0.44 10.04
CA GLY A 94 6.78 -0.25 8.98
C GLY A 94 6.63 0.62 7.73
N ALA A 95 6.25 0.00 6.62
CA ALA A 95 5.98 0.69 5.37
C ALA A 95 4.57 0.36 4.88
N VAL A 96 3.90 1.36 4.31
CA VAL A 96 2.54 1.23 3.77
C VAL A 96 2.57 1.58 2.29
N LEU A 97 1.95 0.76 1.46
CA LEU A 97 1.61 1.07 0.09
C LEU A 97 0.10 1.20 -0.05
N ILE A 98 -0.33 2.26 -0.75
CA ILE A 98 -1.70 2.44 -1.21
C ILE A 98 -1.66 2.56 -2.74
N ASP A 99 -1.89 1.45 -3.44
CA ASP A 99 -2.17 1.42 -4.87
C ASP A 99 -3.66 1.64 -5.09
N GLY A 100 -4.02 2.75 -5.75
CA GLY A 100 -5.39 3.19 -5.97
C GLY A 100 -5.76 4.54 -5.37
N ILE A 101 -4.78 5.43 -5.12
CA ILE A 101 -5.06 6.81 -4.68
C ILE A 101 -5.99 7.53 -5.66
N GLU A 102 -5.84 7.30 -6.96
CA GLU A 102 -6.73 7.86 -7.99
C GLU A 102 -8.17 7.36 -7.86
N LEU A 103 -8.34 6.07 -7.52
CA LEU A 103 -9.66 5.50 -7.26
C LEU A 103 -10.29 6.15 -6.03
N LEU A 104 -9.52 6.31 -4.94
CA LEU A 104 -9.97 6.97 -3.72
C LEU A 104 -10.43 8.40 -3.97
N MET A 105 -9.67 9.17 -4.78
CA MET A 105 -10.04 10.54 -5.15
C MET A 105 -11.36 10.59 -5.92
N VAL A 106 -11.54 9.71 -6.91
CA VAL A 106 -12.75 9.68 -7.74
C VAL A 106 -13.98 9.23 -6.95
N MET A 107 -13.82 8.37 -5.95
CA MET A 107 -14.94 7.78 -5.19
C MET A 107 -15.32 8.56 -3.92
N ASN A 108 -14.56 9.59 -3.53
CA ASN A 108 -14.78 10.38 -2.32
C ASN A 108 -14.72 11.90 -2.59
N SER A 109 -15.07 12.32 -3.80
CA SER A 109 -15.13 13.72 -4.24
C SER A 109 -16.41 14.43 -3.84
#